data_AF-A0A434MCG8-F1
#
_entry.id   AF-A0A434MCG8-F1
#
_cell.length_a   1.000
_cell.length_b   1.000
_cell.length_c   1.000
_cell.angle_alpha   90.00
_cell.angle_beta   90.00
_cell.angle_gamma   90.00
#
_symmetry.space_group_name_H-M   'P 1'
#
loop_
_entity.id
_entity.type
_entity.pdbx_description
1 polymer ?
#
loop_
_entity_poly.entity_id
_entity_poly.type
_entity_poly.pdbx_seq_one_letter_code
_entity_poly.pdbx_strand_id
1 'polypeptide(L)'
;MHTGLTHTLDLDRNGKTSGYLGIPFSIDRSPYFQVKVPICLIRNGEGPSLLLMAGNHGDEYEGELSLAKLIRRLDPKQIKGRVTILPMANAPAVMAAKRCSPLDGGNLNRAFPGDPLGTPTSRLANFLETELFPRHDVIFDIHSGGTSMEHLPTALVERNTDPDRQGRGVALMRALGMPYGFVADNGRASPTSMGAARRAGAIGVSGEFGGGGTATVDTMAITARAIDNLMITLGVVEAPVLAPESKPSAPTRLLSLSRHSQGLYA
;
A
#
# COMPACT_ATOMS: atom_id res chain seq x y z
N MET A 1 27.32 14.31 5.56
CA MET A 1 25.88 14.46 5.87
C MET A 1 25.20 13.22 5.30
N HIS A 2 24.47 12.42 6.08
CA HIS A 2 23.84 11.21 5.56
C HIS A 2 22.69 11.61 4.62
N THR A 3 22.91 11.52 3.31
CA THR A 3 21.98 12.05 2.30
C THR A 3 20.95 11.03 1.80
N GLY A 4 20.87 9.82 2.36
CA GLY A 4 19.93 8.77 1.93
C GLY A 4 19.06 8.20 3.05
N LEU A 5 18.25 7.20 2.71
CA LEU A 5 17.48 6.41 3.68
C LEU A 5 18.40 5.36 4.33
N THR A 6 18.23 5.15 5.64
CA THR A 6 19.05 4.24 6.45
C THR A 6 18.17 3.29 7.28
N HIS A 7 18.56 2.03 7.38
CA HIS A 7 17.93 1.05 8.27
C HIS A 7 18.93 -0.04 8.69
N THR A 8 18.62 -0.74 9.78
CA THR A 8 19.37 -1.92 10.25
C THR A 8 18.63 -3.23 10.00
N LEU A 9 17.55 -3.18 9.22
CA LEU A 9 16.70 -4.32 8.93
C LEU A 9 17.42 -5.31 8.01
N ASP A 10 17.38 -6.59 8.38
CA ASP A 10 17.64 -7.70 7.47
C ASP A 10 16.33 -8.05 6.75
N LEU A 11 16.25 -7.74 5.46
CA LEU A 11 15.05 -7.92 4.65
C LEU A 11 14.77 -9.39 4.27
N ASP A 12 15.74 -10.29 4.51
CA ASP A 12 15.68 -11.69 4.12
C ASP A 12 15.56 -12.63 5.35
N ARG A 13 15.63 -12.09 6.57
CA ARG A 13 15.49 -12.82 7.83
C ARG A 13 14.12 -13.51 7.97
N ASN A 14 14.14 -14.80 8.36
CA ASN A 14 12.95 -15.53 8.79
C ASN A 14 12.40 -15.07 10.15
N GLY A 15 11.10 -15.26 10.35
CA GLY A 15 10.37 -14.81 11.53
C GLY A 15 9.74 -13.45 11.30
N LYS A 16 9.58 -12.67 12.38
CA LYS A 16 8.95 -11.35 12.35
C LYS A 16 9.83 -10.30 12.99
N THR A 17 10.07 -9.23 12.25
CA THR A 17 10.90 -8.10 12.67
C THR A 17 10.11 -6.81 12.44
N SER A 18 9.99 -5.98 13.47
CA SER A 18 9.46 -4.62 13.35
C SER A 18 10.58 -3.62 13.56
N GLY A 19 10.56 -2.54 12.81
CA GLY A 19 11.53 -1.45 12.95
C GLY A 19 11.14 -0.25 12.13
N TYR A 20 12.13 0.53 11.71
CA TYR A 20 11.91 1.79 11.02
C TYR A 20 12.87 1.97 9.85
N LEU A 21 12.36 2.54 8.77
CA LEU A 21 13.16 3.20 7.75
C LEU A 21 13.44 4.63 8.24
N GLY A 22 14.72 4.98 8.40
CA GLY A 22 15.16 6.27 8.90
C GLY A 22 15.63 7.19 7.78
N ILE A 23 15.04 8.38 7.68
CA ILE A 23 15.40 9.39 6.69
C ILE A 23 15.95 10.61 7.44
N PRO A 24 17.28 10.82 7.45
CA PRO A 24 17.88 12.02 8.03
C PRO A 24 17.36 13.28 7.36
N PHE A 25 16.90 14.23 8.17
CA PHE A 25 16.30 15.47 7.71
C PHE A 25 16.60 16.59 8.71
N SER A 26 17.64 17.38 8.43
CA SER A 26 18.06 18.50 9.29
C SER A 26 17.04 19.63 9.23
N ILE A 27 16.51 20.03 10.39
CA ILE A 27 15.53 21.11 10.55
C ILE A 27 15.81 21.90 11.82
N ASP A 28 15.20 23.07 11.97
CA ASP A 28 15.39 23.96 13.15
C ASP A 28 15.16 23.24 14.48
N ARG A 29 14.19 22.32 14.53
CA ARG A 29 13.91 21.54 15.74
C ARG A 29 15.08 20.64 16.16
N SER A 30 15.82 20.09 15.19
CA SER A 30 17.02 19.30 15.45
C SER A 30 17.84 19.10 14.16
N PRO A 31 19.16 19.39 14.17
CA PRO A 31 20.03 19.14 13.03
C PRO A 31 20.21 17.64 12.71
N TYR A 32 19.84 16.76 13.66
CA TYR A 32 19.91 15.30 13.53
C TYR A 32 18.53 14.65 13.50
N PHE A 33 17.48 15.42 13.20
CA PHE A 33 16.14 14.87 13.10
C PHE A 33 16.08 13.77 12.02
N GLN A 34 15.28 12.74 12.30
CA GLN A 34 15.04 11.65 11.37
C GLN A 34 13.54 11.42 11.26
N VAL A 35 13.04 11.40 10.02
CA VAL A 35 11.72 10.82 9.76
C VAL A 35 11.85 9.31 9.93
N LYS A 36 10.93 8.71 10.69
CA LYS A 36 10.88 7.27 10.96
C LYS A 36 9.60 6.70 10.37
N VAL A 37 9.74 5.89 9.32
CA VAL A 37 8.62 5.19 8.70
C VAL A 37 8.55 3.77 9.28
N PRO A 38 7.49 3.39 10.00
CA PRO A 38 7.38 2.07 10.59
C PRO A 38 7.22 1.00 9.53
N ILE A 39 7.90 -0.13 9.71
CA ILE A 39 7.85 -1.28 8.81
C ILE A 39 7.88 -2.58 9.61
N CYS A 40 7.08 -3.56 9.18
CA CYS A 40 7.09 -4.92 9.71
C CYS A 40 7.41 -5.91 8.60
N LEU A 41 8.38 -6.77 8.84
CA LEU A 41 8.85 -7.81 7.93
C LEU A 41 8.48 -9.15 8.53
N ILE A 42 7.80 -10.01 7.76
CA ILE A 42 7.42 -11.35 8.19
C ILE A 42 7.81 -12.30 7.05
N ARG A 43 8.60 -13.32 7.36
CA ARG A 43 9.02 -14.33 6.39
C ARG A 43 9.01 -15.72 7.00
N ASN A 44 8.48 -16.70 6.28
CA ASN A 44 8.53 -18.09 6.68
C ASN A 44 8.50 -19.01 5.45
N GLY A 45 9.57 -19.79 5.26
CA GLY A 45 9.71 -20.71 4.14
C GLY A 45 9.74 -20.03 2.76
N GLU A 46 9.44 -20.82 1.74
CA GLU A 46 9.26 -20.37 0.36
C GLU A 46 7.79 -20.09 0.08
N GLY A 47 7.51 -19.22 -0.88
CA GLY A 47 6.15 -18.83 -1.23
C GLY A 47 6.08 -17.43 -1.86
N PRO A 48 4.86 -16.90 -2.07
CA PRO A 48 4.64 -15.57 -2.62
C PRO A 48 5.26 -14.48 -1.74
N SER A 49 5.59 -13.35 -2.36
CA SER A 49 6.08 -12.16 -1.68
C SER A 49 5.11 -10.99 -1.86
N LEU A 50 4.50 -10.55 -0.76
CA LEU A 50 3.45 -9.53 -0.74
C LEU A 50 3.90 -8.32 0.09
N LEU A 51 3.75 -7.11 -0.47
CA LEU A 51 3.85 -5.86 0.27
C LEU A 51 2.45 -5.27 0.48
N LEU A 52 2.12 -4.97 1.73
CA LEU A 52 0.91 -4.28 2.15
C LEU A 52 1.28 -2.87 2.63
N MET A 53 0.69 -1.85 2.02
CA MET A 53 0.97 -0.45 2.34
C MET A 53 -0.32 0.33 2.59
N ALA A 54 -0.26 1.25 3.55
CA ALA A 54 -1.29 2.25 3.80
C ALA A 54 -0.62 3.55 4.29
N GLY A 55 -1.41 4.60 4.50
CA GLY A 55 -0.90 5.90 4.92
C GLY A 55 0.00 6.53 3.86
N ASN A 56 -0.23 6.24 2.58
CA ASN A 56 0.41 6.95 1.47
C ASN A 56 0.00 8.44 1.50
N HIS A 57 -1.28 8.66 1.72
CA HIS A 57 -1.86 9.90 2.23
C HIS A 57 -2.27 9.68 3.68
N GLY A 58 -2.09 10.70 4.52
CA GLY A 58 -2.24 10.56 5.97
C GLY A 58 -3.64 10.77 6.53
N ASP A 59 -4.61 11.05 5.68
CA ASP A 59 -6.02 11.25 6.04
C ASP A 59 -6.92 10.10 5.55
N GLU A 60 -6.33 8.93 5.31
CA GLU A 60 -6.98 7.72 4.76
C GLU A 60 -6.78 6.53 5.72
N TYR A 61 -7.76 6.28 6.61
CA TYR A 61 -7.52 5.54 7.86
C TYR A 61 -7.72 4.02 7.78
N GLU A 62 -8.55 3.53 6.88
CA GLU A 62 -8.98 2.12 6.81
C GLU A 62 -7.79 1.15 6.74
N GLY A 63 -6.83 1.46 5.85
CA GLY A 63 -5.62 0.68 5.66
C GLY A 63 -4.70 0.75 6.87
N GLU A 64 -4.47 1.96 7.41
CA GLU A 64 -3.56 2.18 8.55
C GLU A 64 -3.98 1.32 9.76
N LEU A 65 -5.27 1.40 10.10
CA LEU A 65 -5.86 0.68 11.22
C LEU A 65 -5.88 -0.83 10.97
N SER A 66 -6.18 -1.28 9.75
CA SER A 66 -6.22 -2.71 9.40
C SER A 66 -4.82 -3.33 9.41
N LEU A 67 -3.82 -2.63 8.86
CA LEU A 67 -2.44 -3.10 8.84
C LEU A 67 -1.81 -3.08 10.24
N ALA A 68 -2.12 -2.10 11.08
CA ALA A 68 -1.72 -2.12 12.49
C ALA A 68 -2.29 -3.34 13.24
N LYS A 69 -3.56 -3.72 12.99
CA LYS A 69 -4.17 -4.94 13.52
C LYS A 69 -3.50 -6.20 12.96
N LEU A 70 -3.20 -6.24 11.66
CA LEU A 70 -2.54 -7.37 11.02
C LEU A 70 -1.14 -7.61 11.60
N ILE A 71 -0.35 -6.56 11.79
CA ILE A 71 0.96 -6.63 12.44
C ILE A 71 0.86 -7.26 13.82
N ARG A 72 -0.24 -7.09 14.56
CA ARG A 72 -0.41 -7.72 15.88
C ARG A 72 -0.84 -9.19 15.79
N ARG A 73 -1.68 -9.53 14.81
CA ARG A 73 -2.35 -10.84 14.71
C ARG A 73 -1.60 -11.87 13.88
N LEU A 74 -0.85 -11.45 12.87
CA LEU A 74 -0.19 -12.37 11.93
C LEU A 74 1.01 -13.04 12.61
N ASP A 75 0.90 -14.35 12.84
CA ASP A 75 1.99 -15.20 13.31
C ASP A 75 2.85 -15.65 12.10
N PRO A 76 4.19 -15.48 12.12
CA PRO A 76 5.06 -16.01 11.07
C PRO A 76 4.81 -17.47 10.72
N LYS A 77 4.39 -18.31 11.67
CA LYS A 77 4.12 -19.74 11.44
C LYS A 77 2.93 -19.99 10.53
N GLN A 78 2.04 -19.00 10.38
CA GLN A 78 0.84 -19.09 9.56
C GLN A 78 1.07 -18.66 8.10
N ILE A 79 2.25 -18.09 7.79
CA ILE A 79 2.55 -17.62 6.45
C ILE A 79 3.46 -18.59 5.67
N LYS A 80 3.32 -18.57 4.34
CA LYS A 80 4.29 -19.12 3.37
C LYS A 80 4.85 -17.97 2.53
N GLY A 81 6.16 -17.86 2.45
CA GLY A 81 6.84 -16.78 1.73
C GLY A 81 7.08 -15.54 2.57
N ARG A 82 6.76 -14.36 2.03
CA ARG A 82 7.09 -13.04 2.60
C ARG A 82 5.87 -12.12 2.66
N VAL A 83 5.70 -11.43 3.79
CA VAL A 83 4.79 -10.30 3.96
C VAL A 83 5.56 -9.11 4.53
N THR A 84 5.57 -8.00 3.79
CA THR A 84 6.09 -6.71 4.24
C THR A 84 4.92 -5.76 4.49
N ILE A 85 4.90 -5.07 5.63
CA ILE A 85 3.80 -4.19 6.01
C ILE A 85 4.34 -2.79 6.33
N LEU A 86 3.84 -1.79 5.60
CA LEU A 86 4.05 -0.36 5.84
C LEU A 86 2.70 0.27 6.23
N PRO A 87 2.33 0.28 7.53
CA PRO A 87 1.01 0.77 7.94
C PRO A 87 0.86 2.29 7.80
N MET A 88 1.98 3.02 7.69
CA MET A 88 2.04 4.48 7.67
C MET A 88 3.19 4.93 6.77
N ALA A 89 3.09 4.70 5.46
CA ALA A 89 4.18 4.94 4.52
C ALA A 89 4.67 6.39 4.56
N ASN A 90 3.76 7.35 4.44
CA ASN A 90 4.03 8.77 4.60
C ASN A 90 3.79 9.20 6.07
N ALA A 91 4.56 8.64 7.00
CA ALA A 91 4.36 8.82 8.44
C ALA A 91 4.16 10.29 8.90
N PRO A 92 4.89 11.31 8.38
CA PRO A 92 4.61 12.70 8.72
C PRO A 92 3.22 13.18 8.30
N ALA A 93 2.71 12.72 7.15
CA ALA A 93 1.36 13.02 6.68
C ALA A 93 0.31 12.36 7.58
N VAL A 94 0.50 11.09 7.93
CA VAL A 94 -0.36 10.32 8.85
C VAL A 94 -0.48 11.02 10.20
N MET A 95 0.66 11.36 10.80
CA MET A 95 0.69 12.04 12.11
C MET A 95 0.02 13.42 12.09
N ALA A 96 -0.11 14.03 10.92
CA ALA A 96 -0.76 15.33 10.74
C ALA A 96 -2.21 15.22 10.27
N ALA A 97 -2.75 14.01 10.03
CA ALA A 97 -4.05 13.79 9.41
C ALA A 97 -4.22 14.60 8.11
N LYS A 98 -3.20 14.56 7.25
CA LYS A 98 -3.16 15.33 6.00
C LYS A 98 -2.80 14.43 4.83
N ARG A 99 -3.33 14.78 3.65
CA ARG A 99 -2.97 14.13 2.39
C ARG A 99 -1.46 14.16 2.10
N CYS A 100 -0.81 15.30 2.33
CA CYS A 100 0.60 15.51 2.04
C CYS A 100 1.41 15.68 3.33
N SER A 101 2.71 15.34 3.26
CA SER A 101 3.64 15.55 4.37
C SER A 101 3.74 17.04 4.71
N PRO A 102 3.60 17.43 6.00
CA PRO A 102 3.76 18.81 6.42
C PRO A 102 5.23 19.27 6.45
N LEU A 103 6.20 18.34 6.32
CA LEU A 103 7.63 18.64 6.40
C LEU A 103 8.18 19.20 5.09
N ASP A 104 7.67 18.70 3.96
CA ASP A 104 8.18 19.00 2.62
C ASP A 104 7.07 19.21 1.58
N GLY A 105 5.80 19.19 1.99
CA GLY A 105 4.65 19.27 1.08
C GLY A 105 4.45 18.02 0.21
N GLY A 106 5.21 16.95 0.46
CA GLY A 106 5.27 15.80 -0.42
C GLY A 106 3.98 14.98 -0.44
N ASN A 107 3.41 14.82 -1.64
CA ASN A 107 2.44 13.77 -1.94
C ASN A 107 3.22 12.53 -2.39
N LEU A 108 3.26 11.49 -1.56
CA LEU A 108 4.04 10.27 -1.84
C LEU A 108 3.57 9.61 -3.14
N ASN A 109 2.27 9.57 -3.40
CA ASN A 109 1.68 9.02 -4.62
C ASN A 109 1.90 9.89 -5.89
N ARG A 110 2.69 10.97 -5.79
CA ARG A 110 3.17 11.77 -6.92
C ARG A 110 4.70 11.91 -6.91
N ALA A 111 5.37 11.26 -5.96
CA ALA A 111 6.80 11.41 -5.76
C ALA A 111 7.63 10.33 -6.47
N PHE A 112 7.01 9.23 -6.96
CA PHE A 112 7.75 8.16 -7.64
C PHE A 112 8.25 8.60 -9.03
N PRO A 113 9.48 8.23 -9.45
CA PRO A 113 10.40 7.27 -8.82
C PRO A 113 11.30 7.84 -7.73
N GLY A 114 11.07 9.09 -7.33
CA GLY A 114 11.82 9.76 -6.27
C GLY A 114 13.23 10.14 -6.66
N ASP A 115 13.92 10.75 -5.70
CA ASP A 115 15.32 11.16 -5.76
C ASP A 115 15.98 10.80 -4.43
N PRO A 116 17.04 9.95 -4.41
CA PRO A 116 17.73 9.57 -3.18
C PRO A 116 18.37 10.75 -2.45
N LEU A 117 18.58 11.89 -3.12
CA LEU A 117 19.12 13.13 -2.54
C LEU A 117 18.04 14.19 -2.28
N GLY A 118 16.80 13.95 -2.71
CA GLY A 118 15.68 14.90 -2.67
C GLY A 118 15.09 15.15 -1.27
N THR A 119 13.83 15.56 -1.21
CA THR A 119 13.11 15.74 0.07
C THR A 119 12.83 14.39 0.75
N PRO A 120 12.46 14.37 2.05
CA PRO A 120 12.15 13.11 2.74
C PRO A 120 11.14 12.22 2.00
N THR A 121 10.05 12.80 1.47
CA THR A 121 9.06 12.05 0.69
C THR A 121 9.66 11.48 -0.60
N SER A 122 10.50 12.26 -1.29
CA SER A 122 11.18 11.83 -2.52
C SER A 122 12.18 10.70 -2.27
N ARG A 123 12.95 10.78 -1.18
CA ARG A 123 13.89 9.73 -0.77
C ARG A 123 13.18 8.42 -0.41
N LEU A 124 12.03 8.52 0.27
CA LEU A 124 11.20 7.35 0.55
C LEU A 124 10.70 6.72 -0.75
N ALA A 125 10.11 7.50 -1.66
CA ALA A 125 9.61 7.01 -2.94
C ALA A 125 10.72 6.29 -3.74
N ASN A 126 11.93 6.84 -3.73
CA ASN A 126 13.09 6.24 -4.37
C ASN A 126 13.46 4.88 -3.77
N PHE A 127 13.60 4.81 -2.44
CA PHE A 127 13.90 3.54 -1.77
C PHE A 127 12.80 2.49 -1.97
N LEU A 128 11.54 2.90 -1.89
CA LEU A 128 10.41 2.00 -2.11
C LEU A 128 10.50 1.39 -3.51
N GLU A 129 10.68 2.20 -4.56
CA GLU A 129 10.73 1.69 -5.93
C GLU A 129 11.99 0.90 -6.27
N THR A 130 13.16 1.33 -5.79
CA THR A 130 14.45 0.77 -6.23
C THR A 130 14.95 -0.39 -5.37
N GLU A 131 14.59 -0.43 -4.09
CA GLU A 131 15.15 -1.40 -3.14
C GLU A 131 14.10 -2.33 -2.53
N LEU A 132 12.90 -1.81 -2.23
CA LEU A 132 11.88 -2.59 -1.51
C LEU A 132 10.91 -3.30 -2.46
N PHE A 133 10.33 -2.57 -3.41
CA PHE A 133 9.32 -3.09 -4.35
C PHE A 133 9.83 -4.26 -5.21
N PRO A 134 11.08 -4.27 -5.71
CA PRO A 134 11.60 -5.38 -6.52
C PRO A 134 11.67 -6.74 -5.79
N ARG A 135 11.47 -6.75 -4.46
CA ARG A 135 11.51 -7.95 -3.62
C ARG A 135 10.13 -8.62 -3.45
N HIS A 136 9.11 -8.13 -4.14
CA HIS A 136 7.72 -8.51 -3.98
C HIS A 136 7.08 -8.84 -5.34
N ASP A 137 6.24 -9.87 -5.36
CA ASP A 137 5.41 -10.23 -6.52
C ASP A 137 4.22 -9.27 -6.66
N VAL A 138 3.65 -8.88 -5.52
CA VAL A 138 2.45 -8.03 -5.43
C VAL A 138 2.66 -6.92 -4.42
N ILE A 139 2.20 -5.73 -4.78
CA ILE A 139 2.15 -4.55 -3.91
C ILE A 139 0.71 -4.10 -3.83
N PHE A 140 0.16 -4.13 -2.63
CA PHE A 140 -1.20 -3.67 -2.36
C PHE A 140 -1.16 -2.40 -1.52
N ASP A 141 -1.45 -1.28 -2.16
CA ASP A 141 -1.51 0.05 -1.54
C ASP A 141 -2.96 0.46 -1.29
N ILE A 142 -3.33 0.62 -0.03
CA ILE A 142 -4.72 0.80 0.42
C ILE A 142 -5.00 2.29 0.55
N HIS A 143 -5.93 2.81 -0.25
CA HIS A 143 -6.33 4.22 -0.29
C HIS A 143 -7.80 4.40 0.13
N SER A 144 -8.18 5.67 0.34
CA SER A 144 -9.55 6.14 0.52
C SER A 144 -9.67 7.59 0.02
N GLY A 145 -10.87 8.17 0.04
CA GLY A 145 -11.09 9.54 -0.47
C GLY A 145 -10.46 10.68 0.36
N GLY A 146 -9.79 10.36 1.47
CA GLY A 146 -9.24 11.32 2.41
C GLY A 146 -10.30 12.24 3.00
N THR A 147 -9.92 13.43 3.43
CA THR A 147 -10.84 14.49 3.91
C THR A 147 -11.67 15.13 2.79
N SER A 148 -11.33 14.90 1.52
CA SER A 148 -11.90 15.64 0.39
C SER A 148 -13.14 15.01 -0.24
N MET A 149 -13.29 13.69 -0.13
CA MET A 149 -14.35 12.93 -0.80
C MET A 149 -14.56 11.57 -0.17
N GLU A 150 -15.66 10.93 -0.53
CA GLU A 150 -15.97 9.54 -0.22
C GLU A 150 -16.07 8.74 -1.53
N HIS A 151 -15.45 7.56 -1.54
CA HIS A 151 -15.46 6.67 -2.70
C HIS A 151 -16.35 5.47 -2.49
N LEU A 152 -17.01 5.04 -3.57
CA LEU A 152 -17.58 3.70 -3.62
C LEU A 152 -16.46 2.67 -3.40
N PRO A 153 -16.70 1.60 -2.62
CA PRO A 153 -15.72 0.53 -2.45
C PRO A 153 -15.29 -0.07 -3.80
N THR A 154 -14.11 0.33 -4.26
CA THR A 154 -13.62 0.02 -5.61
C THR A 154 -12.22 -0.57 -5.53
N ALA A 155 -11.99 -1.73 -6.13
CA ALA A 155 -10.67 -2.31 -6.32
C ALA A 155 -10.00 -1.72 -7.58
N LEU A 156 -8.69 -1.51 -7.55
CA LEU A 156 -7.95 -0.90 -8.65
C LEU A 156 -6.74 -1.74 -9.05
N VAL A 157 -6.46 -1.75 -10.36
CA VAL A 157 -5.16 -2.12 -10.93
C VAL A 157 -4.80 -1.14 -12.04
N GLU A 158 -3.51 -1.00 -12.34
CA GLU A 158 -3.07 -0.30 -13.54
C GLU A 158 -3.11 -1.20 -14.77
N ARG A 159 -3.46 -0.61 -15.91
CA ARG A 159 -3.35 -1.24 -17.21
C ARG A 159 -1.91 -1.64 -17.48
N ASN A 160 -1.73 -2.89 -17.88
CA ASN A 160 -0.49 -3.45 -18.36
C ASN A 160 -0.60 -3.80 -19.85
N THR A 161 0.47 -3.57 -20.60
CA THR A 161 0.55 -3.94 -22.02
C THR A 161 0.86 -5.43 -22.20
N ASP A 162 1.46 -6.07 -21.20
CA ASP A 162 1.65 -7.52 -21.14
C ASP A 162 0.31 -8.19 -20.77
N PRO A 163 -0.29 -9.02 -21.66
CA PRO A 163 -1.58 -9.65 -21.43
C PRO A 163 -1.62 -10.59 -20.22
N ASP A 164 -0.52 -11.31 -19.94
CA ASP A 164 -0.46 -12.27 -18.83
C ASP A 164 -0.42 -11.51 -17.50
N ARG A 165 0.41 -10.46 -17.42
CA ARG A 165 0.44 -9.57 -16.25
C ARG A 165 -0.89 -8.84 -16.05
N GLN A 166 -1.52 -8.39 -17.14
CA GLN A 166 -2.84 -7.77 -17.09
C GLN A 166 -3.89 -8.74 -16.55
N GLY A 167 -3.91 -9.98 -17.06
CA GLY A 167 -4.82 -11.03 -16.62
C GLY A 167 -4.65 -11.35 -15.14
N ARG A 168 -3.40 -11.52 -14.68
CA ARG A 168 -3.08 -11.71 -13.26
C ARG A 168 -3.52 -10.53 -12.40
N GLY A 169 -3.26 -9.30 -12.83
CA GLY A 169 -3.70 -8.09 -12.12
C GLY A 169 -5.21 -8.04 -11.94
N VAL A 170 -5.98 -8.25 -13.02
CA VAL A 170 -7.45 -8.26 -12.97
C VAL A 170 -7.98 -9.39 -12.08
N ALA A 171 -7.33 -10.56 -12.08
CA ALA A 171 -7.70 -11.66 -11.18
C ALA A 171 -7.49 -11.28 -9.70
N LEU A 172 -6.35 -10.67 -9.35
CA LEU A 172 -6.06 -10.20 -8.00
C LEU A 172 -7.02 -9.08 -7.56
N MET A 173 -7.33 -8.14 -8.44
CA MET A 173 -8.32 -7.08 -8.20
C MET A 173 -9.68 -7.67 -7.84
N ARG A 174 -10.16 -8.66 -8.61
CA ARG A 174 -11.43 -9.37 -8.33
C ARG A 174 -11.37 -10.14 -7.01
N ALA A 175 -10.22 -10.73 -6.70
CA ALA A 175 -10.02 -11.46 -5.47
C ALA A 175 -10.17 -10.59 -4.22
N LEU A 176 -9.97 -9.28 -4.29
CA LEU A 176 -10.25 -8.38 -3.16
C LEU A 176 -11.72 -8.45 -2.69
N GLY A 177 -12.65 -8.91 -3.53
CA GLY A 177 -14.05 -9.09 -3.16
C GLY A 177 -14.80 -7.76 -2.96
N MET A 178 -14.32 -6.69 -3.61
CA MET A 178 -14.98 -5.39 -3.62
C MET A 178 -16.10 -5.36 -4.68
N PRO A 179 -17.20 -4.62 -4.45
CA PRO A 179 -18.35 -4.60 -5.35
C PRO A 179 -18.01 -4.00 -6.71
N TYR A 180 -17.03 -3.08 -6.77
CA TYR A 180 -16.58 -2.43 -7.99
C TYR A 180 -15.10 -2.67 -8.24
N GLY A 181 -14.72 -2.65 -9.52
CA GLY A 181 -13.34 -2.74 -9.96
C GLY A 181 -13.05 -1.73 -11.06
N PHE A 182 -11.86 -1.14 -11.08
CA PHE A 182 -11.46 -0.16 -12.07
C PHE A 182 -10.04 -0.44 -12.57
N VAL A 183 -9.85 -0.45 -13.89
CA VAL A 183 -8.53 -0.58 -14.52
C VAL A 183 -8.07 0.82 -14.92
N ALA A 184 -7.17 1.39 -14.14
CA ALA A 184 -6.63 2.72 -14.38
C ALA A 184 -5.62 2.71 -15.53
N ASP A 185 -5.64 3.75 -16.37
CA ASP A 185 -4.69 3.94 -17.47
C ASP A 185 -3.91 5.24 -17.27
N ASN A 186 -2.94 5.19 -16.34
CA ASN A 186 -2.15 6.35 -15.92
C ASN A 186 -0.89 6.57 -16.79
N GLY A 187 -0.69 5.75 -17.83
CA GLY A 187 0.47 5.79 -18.70
C GLY A 187 1.77 5.25 -18.07
N ARG A 188 2.81 5.13 -18.91
CA ARG A 188 4.09 4.49 -18.53
C ARG A 188 4.86 5.26 -17.45
N ALA A 189 4.73 6.59 -17.42
CA ALA A 189 5.40 7.48 -16.49
C ALA A 189 4.56 7.78 -15.23
N SER A 190 3.49 6.99 -14.96
CA SER A 190 2.64 7.14 -13.77
C SER A 190 3.48 7.31 -12.49
N PRO A 191 3.42 8.47 -11.80
CA PRO A 191 4.24 8.74 -10.61
C PRO A 191 3.61 8.18 -9.33
N THR A 192 2.72 7.19 -9.46
CA THR A 192 1.99 6.55 -8.37
C THR A 192 2.73 5.33 -7.85
N SER A 193 2.33 4.84 -6.67
CA SER A 193 2.83 3.58 -6.10
C SER A 193 2.54 2.37 -7.00
N MET A 194 1.37 2.31 -7.66
CA MET A 194 1.06 1.25 -8.63
C MET A 194 1.97 1.34 -9.87
N GLY A 195 2.22 2.55 -10.37
CA GLY A 195 3.17 2.78 -11.46
C GLY A 195 4.59 2.37 -11.11
N ALA A 196 5.02 2.69 -9.88
CA ALA A 196 6.30 2.26 -9.32
C ALA A 196 6.39 0.74 -9.15
N ALA A 197 5.35 0.09 -8.62
CA ALA A 197 5.27 -1.37 -8.49
C ALA A 197 5.47 -2.03 -9.86
N ARG A 198 4.79 -1.53 -10.90
CA ARG A 198 4.94 -2.03 -12.27
C ARG A 198 6.37 -1.85 -12.79
N ARG A 199 7.00 -0.68 -12.58
CA ARG A 199 8.40 -0.44 -13.00
C ARG A 199 9.39 -1.32 -12.25
N ALA A 200 9.12 -1.63 -10.99
CA ALA A 200 9.89 -2.56 -10.17
C ALA A 200 9.65 -4.04 -10.52
N GLY A 201 8.76 -4.35 -11.46
CA GLY A 201 8.45 -5.71 -11.92
C GLY A 201 7.36 -6.44 -11.12
N ALA A 202 6.77 -5.80 -10.11
CA ALA A 202 5.67 -6.31 -9.32
C ALA A 202 4.30 -6.01 -9.97
N ILE A 203 3.24 -6.66 -9.49
CA ILE A 203 1.86 -6.29 -9.81
C ILE A 203 1.37 -5.30 -8.73
N GLY A 204 1.08 -4.07 -9.14
CA GLY A 204 0.43 -3.07 -8.30
C GLY A 204 -1.08 -3.30 -8.25
N VAL A 205 -1.61 -3.47 -7.05
CA VAL A 205 -3.03 -3.53 -6.72
C VAL A 205 -3.33 -2.38 -5.76
N SER A 206 -4.50 -1.79 -5.87
CA SER A 206 -4.96 -0.75 -4.95
C SER A 206 -6.47 -0.87 -4.75
N GLY A 207 -7.04 0.02 -3.95
CA GLY A 207 -8.47 0.11 -3.73
C GLY A 207 -8.83 1.38 -2.99
N GLU A 208 -10.07 1.83 -3.17
CA GLU A 208 -10.69 2.92 -2.44
C GLU A 208 -11.68 2.34 -1.43
N PHE A 209 -11.41 2.50 -0.14
CA PHE A 209 -12.12 1.77 0.93
C PHE A 209 -13.11 2.63 1.74
N GLY A 210 -13.16 3.93 1.47
CA GLY A 210 -14.02 4.88 2.19
C GLY A 210 -13.66 6.32 1.84
N GLY A 211 -13.64 7.21 2.83
CA GLY A 211 -13.27 8.62 2.69
C GLY A 211 -13.96 9.50 3.74
N GLY A 212 -14.07 10.79 3.43
CA GLY A 212 -14.66 11.81 4.32
C GLY A 212 -13.83 12.09 5.58
N GLY A 213 -12.56 11.67 5.62
CA GLY A 213 -11.72 11.78 6.81
C GLY A 213 -12.29 11.00 8.00
N THR A 214 -12.91 9.85 7.74
CA THR A 214 -13.44 8.95 8.78
C THR A 214 -13.16 7.48 8.44
N ALA A 215 -13.50 6.58 9.35
CA ALA A 215 -13.60 5.14 9.11
C ALA A 215 -14.83 4.60 9.85
N THR A 216 -15.57 3.69 9.20
CA THR A 216 -16.78 3.10 9.76
C THR A 216 -16.60 1.60 10.00
N VAL A 217 -17.54 0.98 10.72
CA VAL A 217 -17.54 -0.48 10.90
C VAL A 217 -17.55 -1.19 9.55
N ASP A 218 -18.30 -0.67 8.58
CA ASP A 218 -18.45 -1.28 7.26
C ASP A 218 -17.20 -1.11 6.41
N THR A 219 -16.59 0.08 6.36
CA THR A 219 -15.35 0.32 5.58
C THR A 219 -14.19 -0.50 6.15
N MET A 220 -14.09 -0.60 7.48
CA MET A 220 -13.12 -1.46 8.15
C MET A 220 -13.36 -2.95 7.86
N ALA A 221 -14.61 -3.40 7.80
CA ALA A 221 -14.93 -4.78 7.49
C ALA A 221 -14.62 -5.15 6.03
N ILE A 222 -14.89 -4.24 5.09
CA ILE A 222 -14.51 -4.42 3.67
C ILE A 222 -12.99 -4.50 3.54
N THR A 223 -12.26 -3.59 4.19
CA THR A 223 -10.80 -3.54 4.14
C THR A 223 -10.16 -4.81 4.70
N ALA A 224 -10.63 -5.28 5.86
CA ALA A 224 -10.16 -6.52 6.46
C ALA A 224 -10.36 -7.73 5.53
N ARG A 225 -11.55 -7.86 4.93
CA ARG A 225 -11.84 -8.95 3.97
C ARG A 225 -10.96 -8.88 2.73
N ALA A 226 -10.75 -7.69 2.16
CA ALA A 226 -9.91 -7.53 0.97
C ALA A 226 -8.47 -7.95 1.22
N ILE A 227 -7.90 -7.58 2.37
CA ILE A 227 -6.55 -8.01 2.79
C ILE A 227 -6.49 -9.53 2.94
N ASP A 228 -7.43 -10.13 3.67
CA ASP A 228 -7.46 -11.59 3.89
C ASP A 228 -7.63 -12.35 2.57
N ASN A 229 -8.57 -11.93 1.72
CA ASN A 229 -8.80 -12.58 0.44
C ASN A 229 -7.58 -12.51 -0.47
N LEU A 230 -6.85 -11.38 -0.48
CA LEU A 230 -5.62 -11.25 -1.26
C LEU A 230 -4.54 -12.21 -0.74
N MET A 231 -4.32 -12.25 0.58
CA MET A 231 -3.34 -13.16 1.19
C MET A 231 -3.68 -14.63 0.92
N ILE A 232 -4.96 -15.01 1.00
CA ILE A 232 -5.42 -16.37 0.69
C ILE A 232 -5.24 -16.70 -0.79
N THR A 233 -5.65 -15.78 -1.68
CA THR A 233 -5.56 -15.98 -3.14
C THR A 233 -4.11 -16.16 -3.60
N LEU A 234 -3.18 -15.44 -2.97
CA LEU A 234 -1.75 -15.60 -3.24
C LEU A 234 -1.15 -16.88 -2.63
N GLY A 235 -1.85 -17.51 -1.68
CA GLY A 235 -1.33 -18.64 -0.90
C GLY A 235 -0.38 -18.22 0.21
N VAL A 236 -0.41 -16.95 0.63
CA VAL A 236 0.37 -16.45 1.78
C VAL A 236 -0.13 -17.08 3.08
N VAL A 237 -1.46 -17.15 3.27
CA VAL A 237 -2.12 -17.77 4.43
C VAL A 237 -3.22 -18.72 3.98
N GLU A 238 -3.59 -19.66 4.85
CA GLU A 238 -4.63 -20.66 4.56
C GLU A 238 -6.03 -20.24 5.05
N ALA A 239 -6.11 -19.27 5.97
CA ALA A 239 -7.36 -18.81 6.58
C ALA A 239 -7.33 -17.29 6.85
N PRO A 240 -8.51 -16.64 6.98
CA PRO A 240 -8.59 -15.21 7.31
C PRO A 240 -7.88 -14.86 8.62
N VAL A 241 -7.13 -13.75 8.63
CA VAL A 241 -6.39 -13.28 9.80
C VAL A 241 -7.07 -12.06 10.43
N LEU A 242 -7.80 -11.25 9.67
CA LEU A 242 -8.45 -10.03 10.16
C LEU A 242 -9.96 -10.22 10.33
N ALA A 243 -10.65 -10.68 9.29
CA ALA A 243 -12.10 -10.81 9.25
C ALA A 243 -12.54 -12.08 10.00
N PRO A 244 -13.55 -12.00 10.89
CA PRO A 244 -14.01 -13.14 11.68
C PRO A 244 -14.70 -14.22 10.85
N GLU A 245 -15.38 -13.88 9.74
CA GLU A 245 -15.97 -14.82 8.78
C GLU A 245 -16.03 -14.21 7.38
N SER A 246 -15.75 -15.03 6.37
CA SER A 246 -15.89 -14.67 4.95
C SER A 246 -17.37 -14.74 4.55
N LYS A 247 -18.02 -13.60 4.34
CA LYS A 247 -19.27 -13.55 3.59
C LYS A 247 -18.93 -13.55 2.09
N PRO A 248 -19.58 -14.39 1.26
CA PRO A 248 -19.42 -14.32 -0.19
C PRO A 248 -19.70 -12.89 -0.68
N SER A 249 -18.75 -12.29 -1.39
CA SER A 249 -18.98 -11.01 -2.06
C SER A 249 -19.75 -11.24 -3.36
N ALA A 250 -20.63 -10.31 -3.73
CA ALA A 250 -21.15 -10.28 -5.09
C ALA A 250 -19.99 -10.17 -6.10
N PRO A 251 -20.15 -10.67 -7.33
CA PRO A 251 -19.14 -10.52 -8.37
C PRO A 251 -18.77 -9.04 -8.59
N THR A 252 -17.47 -8.75 -8.62
CA THR A 252 -16.95 -7.40 -8.87
C THR A 252 -17.40 -6.89 -10.24
N ARG A 253 -18.08 -5.74 -10.24
CA ARG A 253 -18.51 -5.04 -11.46
C ARG A 253 -17.40 -4.11 -11.95
N LEU A 254 -16.95 -4.29 -13.19
CA LEU A 254 -15.96 -3.38 -13.77
C LEU A 254 -16.60 -2.05 -14.17
N LEU A 255 -16.06 -0.98 -13.62
CA LEU A 255 -16.38 0.38 -13.98
C LEU A 255 -15.49 0.81 -15.15
N SER A 256 -16.06 1.60 -16.05
CA SER A 256 -15.37 2.19 -17.18
C SER A 256 -15.74 3.66 -17.26
N LEU A 257 -14.73 4.51 -17.44
CA LEU A 257 -14.92 5.93 -17.68
C LEU A 257 -14.82 6.17 -19.18
N SER A 258 -15.77 6.88 -19.75
CA SER A 258 -15.75 7.25 -21.16
C SER A 258 -14.84 8.46 -21.44
N ARG A 259 -14.47 9.24 -20.41
CA ARG A 259 -13.58 10.41 -20.48
C ARG A 259 -12.82 10.62 -19.17
N HIS A 260 -11.61 11.20 -19.24
CA HIS A 260 -10.78 11.52 -18.07
C HIS A 260 -11.40 12.53 -17.09
N SER A 261 -12.40 13.30 -17.52
CA SER A 261 -13.11 14.26 -16.65
C SER A 261 -14.15 13.60 -15.75
N GLN A 262 -14.40 12.30 -15.89
CA GLN A 262 -15.33 11.57 -15.03
C GLN A 262 -14.58 11.07 -13.78
N GLY A 263 -15.16 11.29 -12.61
CA GLY A 263 -14.71 10.69 -11.35
C GLY A 263 -15.69 9.61 -10.88
N LEU A 264 -15.21 8.70 -10.04
CA LEU A 264 -16.04 7.71 -9.35
C LEU A 264 -16.21 8.17 -7.89
N TYR A 265 -17.42 8.60 -7.53
CA TYR A 265 -17.76 9.10 -6.20
C TYR A 265 -18.89 8.25 -5.60
N ALA A 266 -18.93 8.14 -4.27
CA ALA A 266 -20.07 7.61 -3.53
C ALA A 266 -21.24 8.61 -3.51
#